data_AF-A0A2S7UUG5-F1
#
_entry.id   AF-A0A2S7UUG5-F1
#
_cell.length_a   1.000
_cell.length_b   1.000
_cell.length_c   1.000
_cell.angle_alpha   90.00
_cell.angle_beta   90.00
_cell.angle_gamma   90.00
#
_symmetry.space_group_name_H-M   'P 1'
#
loop_
_entity.id
_entity.type
_entity.pdbx_description
1 polymer ?
#
loop_
_entity_poly.entity_id
_entity_poly.type
_entity_poly.pdbx_seq_one_letter_code
_entity_poly.pdbx_strand_id
1 'polypeptide(L)'
;MAETIDKLRLLKKLDSMFPVGSDSREYYNNYSEEEYLTLLESLKKNIDLNKHDNRFSILNFLYTGCLKFDRFNIPTPFVYEINKQRYFDDFIKEFIKSVHHDPTNTAIFSLRAVRNRVYSEFDSIPINNIENQVIDSIKSEVENISSPVQPEKLKEFQDDKYKILSILDGILDRSLRTSIKTRIPFVIHSSPLILDLKWNGLNICLKTQPIFTKTENSFVSTNAAIQQKAPSRWNSGYTNIHLCFEALIDCDLYAQPLQAIHKEKSPVNGWPKCFNIAFEIIKKVAWSLRLKHGGLTQWVPAPTDIFDIEWCFHSSNNPQIEWKKKSSPSVLMQLFTPSDVPLSIDLGEIKEPNWSEQCRIFSIMYFEMGQKEEALFWLNVGVEALFEEQIPLIAEYSGLSTLEDDLKSPKAFWLEAEETISNQYPELKGKISWPPDKVHVSIFAKLKYLYKAVDMATTHRDLIKHYSKIQQFRNDLFHGRVNSVVTVDNVTIGIDSFDWIKDNFKLRE
;
A
#
# COMPACT_ATOMS: atom_id res chain seq x y z
N MET A 1 35.39 -33.39 8.76
CA MET A 1 35.61 -32.80 10.10
C MET A 1 34.81 -31.51 10.28
N ALA A 2 34.89 -30.53 9.37
CA ALA A 2 34.06 -29.31 9.41
C ALA A 2 32.54 -29.60 9.37
N GLU A 3 32.09 -30.48 8.46
CA GLU A 3 30.69 -30.91 8.31
C GLU A 3 30.09 -31.52 9.60
N THR A 4 30.91 -32.22 10.39
CA THR A 4 30.52 -32.80 11.68
C THR A 4 30.39 -31.73 12.78
N ILE A 5 31.23 -30.69 12.75
CA ILE A 5 31.20 -29.60 13.73
C ILE A 5 29.98 -28.70 13.50
N ASP A 6 29.68 -28.36 12.24
CA ASP A 6 28.55 -27.51 11.89
C ASP A 6 27.21 -28.19 12.18
N LYS A 7 27.11 -29.51 11.92
CA LYS A 7 25.97 -30.33 12.37
C LYS A 7 25.78 -30.25 13.89
N LEU A 8 26.85 -30.44 14.68
CA LEU A 8 26.76 -30.40 16.15
C LEU A 8 26.39 -29.01 16.69
N ARG A 9 26.92 -27.94 16.08
CA ARG A 9 26.57 -26.55 16.42
C ARG A 9 25.10 -26.26 16.15
N LEU A 10 24.59 -26.69 14.99
CA LEU A 10 23.19 -26.54 14.65
C LEU A 10 22.28 -27.28 15.62
N LEU A 11 22.59 -28.54 15.91
CA LEU A 11 21.82 -29.35 16.86
C LEU A 11 21.79 -28.71 18.26
N LYS A 12 22.94 -28.25 18.76
CA LYS A 12 23.01 -27.55 20.05
C LYS A 12 22.18 -26.26 20.04
N LYS A 13 22.17 -25.53 18.92
CA LYS A 13 21.35 -24.32 18.75
C LYS A 13 19.86 -24.68 18.78
N LEU A 14 19.42 -25.68 18.03
CA LEU A 14 18.02 -26.13 18.03
C LEU A 14 17.59 -26.66 19.40
N ASP A 15 18.44 -27.44 20.08
CA ASP A 15 18.15 -27.94 21.44
C ASP A 15 18.01 -26.78 22.45
N SER A 16 18.76 -25.70 22.27
CA SER A 16 18.64 -24.49 23.10
C SER A 16 17.40 -23.65 22.78
N MET A 17 16.98 -23.63 21.52
CA MET A 17 15.81 -22.85 21.06
C MET A 17 14.50 -23.60 21.28
N PHE A 18 14.52 -24.94 21.21
CA PHE A 18 13.35 -25.82 21.30
C PHE A 18 13.62 -26.96 22.30
N PRO A 19 13.76 -26.65 23.61
CA PRO A 19 14.07 -27.65 24.63
C PRO A 19 12.89 -28.61 24.85
N VAL A 20 13.18 -29.82 25.33
CA VAL A 20 12.15 -30.83 25.66
C VAL A 20 11.23 -30.30 26.75
N GLY A 21 9.91 -30.40 26.54
CA GLY A 21 8.88 -29.93 27.49
C GLY A 21 8.44 -28.48 27.32
N SER A 22 8.95 -27.77 26.30
CA SER A 22 8.48 -26.43 25.95
C SER A 22 7.14 -26.44 25.21
N ASP A 23 6.27 -25.46 25.47
CA ASP A 23 5.10 -25.21 24.62
C ASP A 23 5.54 -24.54 23.32
N SER A 24 5.33 -25.25 22.20
CA SER A 24 5.52 -24.74 20.83
C SER A 24 4.92 -23.34 20.58
N ARG A 25 3.86 -22.96 21.32
CA ARG A 25 3.20 -21.65 21.21
C ARG A 25 3.98 -20.49 21.82
N GLU A 26 4.89 -20.73 22.76
CA GLU A 26 5.70 -19.65 23.35
C GLU A 26 6.84 -19.23 22.40
N TYR A 27 7.30 -20.12 21.51
CA TYR A 27 8.51 -19.90 20.70
C TYR A 27 8.25 -19.46 19.26
N TYR A 28 7.03 -19.64 18.71
CA TYR A 28 6.74 -19.20 17.33
C TYR A 28 6.82 -17.66 17.18
N ASN A 29 6.55 -16.89 18.22
CA ASN A 29 6.62 -15.42 18.20
C ASN A 29 7.99 -14.83 18.53
N ASN A 30 8.88 -15.59 19.17
CA ASN A 30 10.11 -15.03 19.76
C ASN A 30 11.26 -14.84 18.77
N TYR A 31 11.20 -15.48 17.60
CA TYR A 31 12.26 -15.40 16.58
C TYR A 31 11.76 -14.75 15.29
N SER A 32 12.69 -14.10 14.58
CA SER A 32 12.43 -13.44 13.31
C SER A 32 12.23 -14.47 12.19
N GLU A 33 11.54 -14.07 11.11
CA GLU A 33 11.37 -14.94 9.94
C GLU A 33 12.72 -15.30 9.29
N GLU A 34 13.65 -14.36 9.23
CA GLU A 34 15.01 -14.57 8.71
C GLU A 34 15.80 -15.62 9.50
N GLU A 35 15.64 -15.65 10.83
CA GLU A 35 16.27 -16.66 11.68
C GLU A 35 15.73 -18.06 11.37
N TYR A 36 14.41 -18.21 11.21
CA TYR A 36 13.79 -19.49 10.83
C TYR A 36 14.31 -19.98 9.47
N LEU A 37 14.36 -19.10 8.47
CA LEU A 37 14.83 -19.44 7.12
C LEU A 37 16.31 -19.84 7.10
N THR A 38 17.16 -19.10 7.83
CA THR A 38 18.59 -19.40 7.94
C THR A 38 18.84 -20.76 8.62
N LEU A 39 18.04 -21.09 9.65
CA LEU A 39 18.10 -22.38 10.33
C LEU A 39 17.59 -23.52 9.45
N LEU A 40 16.53 -23.30 8.68
CA LEU A 40 16.01 -24.31 7.75
C LEU A 40 17.04 -24.67 6.67
N GLU A 41 17.69 -23.67 6.07
CA GLU A 41 18.74 -23.92 5.08
C GLU A 41 19.96 -24.62 5.69
N SER A 42 20.33 -24.25 6.92
CA SER A 42 21.38 -24.95 7.68
C SER A 42 21.00 -26.40 7.99
N LEU A 43 19.73 -26.67 8.30
CA LEU A 43 19.21 -28.00 8.57
C LEU A 43 19.25 -28.87 7.31
N LYS A 44 18.73 -28.37 6.19
CA LYS A 44 18.73 -29.06 4.89
C LYS A 44 20.15 -29.42 4.42
N LYS A 45 21.14 -28.57 4.72
CA LYS A 45 22.55 -28.79 4.35
C LYS A 45 23.25 -29.83 5.23
N ASN A 46 22.99 -29.84 6.53
CA ASN A 46 23.83 -30.56 7.51
C ASN A 46 23.17 -31.82 8.10
N ILE A 47 21.87 -32.03 7.89
CA ILE A 47 21.10 -33.14 8.49
C ILE A 47 20.31 -33.85 7.39
N ASP A 48 20.59 -35.14 7.20
CA ASP A 48 19.79 -36.02 6.34
C ASP A 48 18.57 -36.52 7.13
N LEU A 49 17.44 -35.82 6.99
CA LEU A 49 16.19 -36.14 7.68
C LEU A 49 15.56 -37.47 7.25
N ASN A 50 16.04 -38.11 6.18
CA ASN A 50 15.57 -39.44 5.79
C ASN A 50 16.15 -40.53 6.70
N LYS A 51 17.25 -40.25 7.42
CA LYS A 51 17.91 -41.20 8.33
C LYS A 51 17.48 -40.93 9.77
N HIS A 52 16.26 -41.34 10.15
CA HIS A 52 15.71 -41.41 11.51
C HIS A 52 16.40 -40.49 12.56
N ASP A 53 16.32 -39.17 12.39
CA ASP A 53 16.76 -38.20 13.41
C ASP A 53 15.51 -37.61 14.09
N ASN A 54 14.83 -38.45 14.90
CA ASN A 54 13.60 -38.11 15.62
C ASN A 54 13.85 -37.19 16.83
N ARG A 55 14.83 -36.28 16.74
CA ARG A 55 15.10 -35.33 17.81
C ARG A 55 13.90 -34.41 17.98
N PHE A 56 13.42 -34.33 19.22
CA PHE A 56 12.30 -33.47 19.60
C PHE A 56 12.50 -32.02 19.14
N SER A 57 13.70 -31.47 19.28
CA SER A 57 14.03 -30.09 18.90
C SER A 57 13.88 -29.82 17.40
N ILE A 58 14.25 -30.79 16.54
CA ILE A 58 14.07 -30.70 15.09
C ILE A 58 12.58 -30.75 14.74
N LEU A 59 11.85 -31.71 15.31
CA LEU A 59 10.42 -31.85 15.07
C LEU A 59 9.65 -30.60 15.51
N ASN A 60 9.98 -30.06 16.68
CA ASN A 60 9.35 -28.85 17.21
C ASN A 60 9.71 -27.63 16.36
N PHE A 61 10.97 -27.47 15.93
CA PHE A 61 11.39 -26.41 15.01
C PHE A 61 10.63 -26.44 13.67
N LEU A 62 10.49 -27.62 13.06
CA LEU A 62 9.79 -27.76 11.79
C LEU A 62 8.28 -27.52 11.94
N TYR A 63 7.70 -28.01 13.03
CA TYR A 63 6.29 -27.77 13.37
C TYR A 63 6.01 -26.28 13.63
N THR A 64 6.82 -25.59 14.44
CA THR A 64 6.67 -24.14 14.70
C THR A 64 6.94 -23.32 13.45
N GLY A 65 7.86 -23.75 12.59
CA GLY A 65 8.07 -23.16 11.26
C GLY A 65 6.81 -23.27 10.37
N CYS A 66 6.15 -24.43 10.33
CA CYS A 66 4.87 -24.57 9.64
C CYS A 66 3.84 -23.58 10.21
N LEU A 67 3.69 -23.48 11.53
CA LEU A 67 2.76 -22.54 12.17
C LEU A 67 3.09 -21.06 11.91
N LYS A 68 4.37 -20.70 11.79
CA LYS A 68 4.85 -19.33 11.56
C LYS A 68 4.49 -18.81 10.17
N PHE A 69 4.61 -19.67 9.16
CA PHE A 69 4.38 -19.31 7.75
C PHE A 69 2.98 -19.71 7.25
N ASP A 70 2.21 -20.45 8.04
CA ASP A 70 0.81 -20.78 7.78
C ASP A 70 -0.10 -19.55 7.95
N ARG A 71 -0.75 -19.14 6.87
CA ARG A 71 -1.70 -18.02 6.88
C ARG A 71 -3.04 -18.31 7.55
N PHE A 72 -3.35 -19.57 7.80
CA PHE A 72 -4.61 -19.98 8.44
C PHE A 72 -4.43 -20.24 9.94
N ASN A 73 -3.18 -20.26 10.43
CA ASN A 73 -2.90 -20.38 11.85
C ASN A 73 -3.40 -19.15 12.61
N ILE A 74 -3.92 -19.35 13.83
CA ILE A 74 -4.52 -18.28 14.64
C ILE A 74 -3.47 -17.73 15.63
N PRO A 75 -3.32 -16.40 15.76
CA PRO A 75 -4.04 -15.35 15.03
C PRO A 75 -3.58 -15.27 13.57
N THR A 76 -4.55 -15.23 12.64
CA THR A 76 -4.23 -15.12 11.20
C THR A 76 -3.51 -13.80 10.94
N PRO A 77 -2.47 -13.79 10.09
CA PRO A 77 -1.73 -12.57 9.82
C PRO A 77 -2.64 -11.49 9.24
N PHE A 78 -2.40 -10.24 9.64
CA PHE A 78 -3.17 -9.11 9.13
C PHE A 78 -2.95 -8.94 7.61
N VAL A 79 -1.73 -9.20 7.12
CA VAL A 79 -1.38 -9.25 5.69
C VAL A 79 -0.53 -10.49 5.41
N TYR A 80 -0.77 -11.14 4.27
CA TYR A 80 -0.02 -12.32 3.84
C TYR A 80 0.84 -12.02 2.59
N GLU A 81 2.15 -12.16 2.72
CA GLU A 81 3.09 -12.00 1.61
C GLU A 81 3.24 -13.30 0.81
N ILE A 82 3.28 -13.21 -0.51
CA ILE A 82 3.30 -14.39 -1.40
C ILE A 82 4.53 -15.29 -1.16
N ASN A 83 5.66 -14.72 -0.77
CA ASN A 83 6.88 -15.47 -0.46
C ASN A 83 6.71 -16.44 0.72
N LYS A 84 5.77 -16.15 1.63
CA LYS A 84 5.49 -16.99 2.80
C LYS A 84 4.89 -18.34 2.41
N GLN A 85 4.22 -18.43 1.26
CA GLN A 85 3.71 -19.71 0.76
C GLN A 85 4.86 -20.67 0.48
N ARG A 86 5.89 -20.20 -0.25
CA ARG A 86 7.10 -20.99 -0.52
C ARG A 86 7.77 -21.44 0.78
N TYR A 87 7.90 -20.55 1.76
CA TYR A 87 8.50 -20.89 3.05
C TYR A 87 7.69 -21.94 3.79
N PHE A 88 6.36 -21.80 3.82
CA PHE A 88 5.46 -22.80 4.40
C PHE A 88 5.63 -24.17 3.72
N ASP A 89 5.62 -24.22 2.39
CA ASP A 89 5.79 -25.45 1.62
C ASP A 89 7.15 -26.14 1.89
N ASP A 90 8.23 -25.35 1.98
CA ASP A 90 9.56 -25.84 2.33
C ASP A 90 9.60 -26.46 3.74
N PHE A 91 8.98 -25.81 4.73
CA PHE A 91 8.90 -26.33 6.10
C PHE A 91 8.07 -27.61 6.17
N ILE A 92 6.91 -27.67 5.50
CA ILE A 92 6.07 -28.87 5.46
C ILE A 92 6.81 -30.04 4.86
N LYS A 93 7.51 -29.82 3.74
CA LYS A 93 8.25 -30.86 3.04
C LYS A 93 9.29 -31.51 3.95
N GLU A 94 10.05 -30.72 4.69
CA GLU A 94 11.04 -31.25 5.63
C GLU A 94 10.39 -31.85 6.88
N PHE A 95 9.25 -31.32 7.33
CA PHE A 95 8.49 -31.89 8.45
C PHE A 95 7.95 -33.29 8.13
N ILE A 96 7.34 -33.48 6.95
CA ILE A 96 6.81 -34.77 6.48
C ILE A 96 7.89 -35.86 6.47
N LYS A 97 9.09 -35.53 5.98
CA LYS A 97 10.24 -36.45 5.98
C LYS A 97 10.63 -36.84 7.41
N SER A 98 10.68 -35.87 8.31
CA SER A 98 11.16 -36.04 9.68
C SER A 98 10.22 -36.88 10.55
N VAL A 99 8.91 -36.81 10.30
CA VAL A 99 7.89 -37.60 11.02
C VAL A 99 7.46 -38.87 10.29
N HIS A 100 8.17 -39.24 9.22
CA HIS A 100 7.91 -40.45 8.43
C HIS A 100 6.45 -40.59 7.99
N HIS A 101 5.86 -39.51 7.49
CA HIS A 101 4.47 -39.46 7.03
C HIS A 101 3.40 -39.73 8.11
N ASP A 102 3.69 -39.52 9.39
CA ASP A 102 2.64 -39.49 10.44
C ASP A 102 1.61 -38.38 10.12
N PRO A 103 0.33 -38.74 9.88
CA PRO A 103 -0.69 -37.79 9.45
C PRO A 103 -1.17 -36.85 10.57
N THR A 104 -0.79 -37.07 11.83
CA THR A 104 -1.37 -36.36 12.99
C THR A 104 -1.39 -34.84 12.83
N ASN A 105 -0.27 -34.23 12.43
CA ASN A 105 -0.18 -32.80 12.11
C ASN A 105 0.10 -32.53 10.64
N THR A 106 0.79 -33.45 9.95
CA THR A 106 1.18 -33.25 8.55
C THR A 106 -0.03 -33.19 7.62
N ALA A 107 -1.09 -33.96 7.90
CA ALA A 107 -2.29 -33.97 7.06
C ALA A 107 -2.98 -32.60 7.01
N ILE A 108 -3.05 -31.90 8.14
CA ILE A 108 -3.64 -30.55 8.22
C ILE A 108 -2.78 -29.55 7.44
N PHE A 109 -1.45 -29.60 7.62
CA PHE A 109 -0.56 -28.71 6.88
C PHE A 109 -0.58 -29.00 5.37
N SER A 110 -0.64 -30.27 4.96
CA SER A 110 -0.83 -30.64 3.56
C SER A 110 -2.14 -30.09 3.00
N LEU A 111 -3.26 -30.19 3.73
CA LEU A 111 -4.52 -29.57 3.31
C LEU A 111 -4.37 -28.05 3.17
N ARG A 112 -3.70 -27.39 4.12
CA ARG A 112 -3.48 -25.93 4.06
C ARG A 112 -2.56 -25.51 2.92
N ALA A 113 -1.60 -26.34 2.53
CA ALA A 113 -0.78 -26.13 1.33
C ALA A 113 -1.64 -26.23 0.06
N VAL A 114 -2.49 -27.25 -0.04
CA VAL A 114 -3.48 -27.36 -1.13
C VAL A 114 -4.43 -26.16 -1.12
N ARG A 115 -4.86 -25.70 0.05
CA ARG A 115 -5.70 -24.52 0.18
C ARG A 115 -4.98 -23.27 -0.33
N ASN A 116 -3.71 -23.06 0.01
CA ASN A 116 -2.92 -21.95 -0.56
C ASN A 116 -2.85 -22.03 -2.09
N ARG A 117 -2.66 -23.24 -2.63
CA ARG A 117 -2.70 -23.48 -4.08
C ARG A 117 -4.04 -23.05 -4.71
N VAL A 118 -5.17 -23.35 -4.06
CA VAL A 118 -6.50 -22.90 -4.50
C VAL A 118 -6.57 -21.37 -4.62
N TYR A 119 -6.03 -20.62 -3.65
CA TYR A 119 -5.98 -19.16 -3.78
C TYR A 119 -5.02 -18.74 -4.90
N SER A 120 -3.82 -19.31 -5.00
CA SER A 120 -2.85 -18.89 -6.01
C SER A 120 -3.31 -19.18 -7.45
N GLU A 121 -4.04 -20.28 -7.66
CA GLU A 121 -4.51 -20.70 -8.98
C GLU A 121 -5.78 -19.94 -9.42
N PHE A 122 -6.66 -19.56 -8.47
CA PHE A 122 -7.99 -19.03 -8.81
C PHE A 122 -8.24 -17.58 -8.39
N ASP A 123 -7.33 -16.95 -7.64
CA ASP A 123 -7.49 -15.55 -7.21
C ASP A 123 -7.66 -14.60 -8.40
N SER A 124 -8.75 -13.82 -8.37
CA SER A 124 -9.08 -12.79 -9.36
C SER A 124 -9.27 -13.31 -10.79
N ILE A 125 -9.49 -14.61 -10.98
CA ILE A 125 -9.87 -15.21 -12.26
C ILE A 125 -11.40 -15.29 -12.36
N PRO A 126 -12.02 -14.86 -13.46
CA PRO A 126 -13.45 -15.07 -13.67
C PRO A 126 -13.79 -16.56 -13.59
N ILE A 127 -14.78 -16.95 -12.80
CA ILE A 127 -15.13 -18.36 -12.57
C ILE A 127 -15.39 -19.12 -13.88
N ASN A 128 -16.01 -18.45 -14.86
CA ASN A 128 -16.29 -19.04 -16.17
C ASN A 128 -15.04 -19.39 -17.00
N ASN A 129 -13.87 -18.88 -16.62
CA ASN A 129 -12.60 -19.12 -17.32
C ASN A 129 -11.77 -20.22 -16.64
N ILE A 130 -12.22 -20.78 -15.52
CA ILE A 130 -11.48 -21.83 -14.81
C ILE A 130 -11.79 -23.19 -15.43
N GLU A 131 -10.75 -23.94 -15.78
CA GLU A 131 -10.88 -25.27 -16.41
C GLU A 131 -11.21 -26.35 -15.37
N ASN A 132 -12.21 -27.18 -15.66
CA ASN A 132 -12.64 -28.26 -14.75
C ASN A 132 -11.50 -29.25 -14.42
N GLN A 133 -10.58 -29.50 -15.36
CA GLN A 133 -9.46 -30.43 -15.15
C GLN A 133 -8.56 -30.01 -13.98
N VAL A 134 -8.32 -28.70 -13.83
CA VAL A 134 -7.52 -28.16 -12.72
C VAL A 134 -8.24 -28.40 -11.40
N ILE A 135 -9.56 -28.19 -11.38
CA ILE A 135 -10.39 -28.40 -10.18
C ILE A 135 -10.40 -29.88 -9.78
N ASP A 136 -10.61 -30.79 -10.74
CA ASP A 136 -10.63 -32.23 -10.50
C ASP A 136 -9.27 -32.75 -10.02
N SER A 137 -8.16 -32.20 -10.54
CA SER A 137 -6.81 -32.50 -10.07
C SER A 137 -6.62 -32.11 -8.60
N ILE A 138 -7.09 -30.93 -8.19
CA ILE A 138 -6.98 -30.47 -6.80
C ILE A 138 -7.88 -31.31 -5.88
N LYS A 139 -9.10 -31.65 -6.31
CA LYS A 139 -9.99 -32.55 -5.54
C LYS A 139 -9.35 -33.91 -5.29
N SER A 140 -8.76 -34.50 -6.32
CA SER A 140 -8.04 -35.78 -6.21
C SER A 140 -6.89 -35.67 -5.21
N GLU A 141 -6.14 -34.58 -5.24
CA GLU A 141 -5.07 -34.32 -4.25
C GLU A 141 -5.61 -34.26 -2.81
N VAL A 142 -6.71 -33.52 -2.57
CA VAL A 142 -7.37 -33.44 -1.25
C VAL A 142 -7.83 -34.82 -0.75
N GLU A 143 -8.40 -35.65 -1.61
CA GLU A 143 -8.87 -36.99 -1.25
C GLU A 143 -7.73 -37.98 -0.94
N ASN A 144 -6.55 -37.76 -1.52
CA ASN A 144 -5.38 -38.62 -1.30
C ASN A 144 -4.60 -38.29 -0.02
N ILE A 145 -4.93 -37.21 0.70
CA ILE A 145 -4.28 -36.88 1.97
C ILE A 145 -4.80 -37.80 3.09
N SER A 146 -3.90 -38.57 3.69
CA SER A 146 -4.19 -39.46 4.81
C SER A 146 -4.82 -38.71 5.99
N SER A 147 -5.96 -39.18 6.47
CA SER A 147 -6.64 -38.57 7.61
C SER A 147 -5.93 -38.88 8.94
N PRO A 148 -5.87 -37.92 9.88
CA PRO A 148 -5.34 -38.18 11.22
C PRO A 148 -6.30 -39.06 12.02
N VAL A 149 -5.75 -39.89 12.91
CA VAL A 149 -6.54 -40.80 13.76
C VAL A 149 -7.05 -40.11 15.04
N GLN A 150 -6.29 -39.11 15.53
CA GLN A 150 -6.65 -38.40 16.76
C GLN A 150 -7.91 -37.54 16.56
N PRO A 151 -8.95 -37.65 17.44
CA PRO A 151 -10.24 -36.99 17.21
C PRO A 151 -10.18 -35.47 17.05
N GLU A 152 -9.37 -34.78 17.87
CA GLU A 152 -9.22 -33.32 17.79
C GLU A 152 -8.63 -32.88 16.46
N LYS A 153 -7.58 -33.58 16.00
CA LYS A 153 -6.92 -33.32 14.72
C LYS A 153 -7.77 -33.74 13.54
N LEU A 154 -8.56 -34.81 13.67
CA LEU A 154 -9.53 -35.22 12.66
C LEU A 154 -10.61 -34.16 12.46
N LYS A 155 -11.11 -33.55 13.53
CA LYS A 155 -12.07 -32.45 13.41
C LYS A 155 -11.46 -31.25 12.67
N GLU A 156 -10.26 -30.81 13.07
CA GLU A 156 -9.53 -29.73 12.41
C GLU A 156 -9.32 -30.03 10.91
N PHE A 157 -8.92 -31.27 10.59
CA PHE A 157 -8.73 -31.75 9.22
C PHE A 157 -10.04 -31.71 8.40
N GLN A 158 -11.16 -32.20 8.95
CA GLN A 158 -12.44 -32.20 8.25
C GLN A 158 -12.97 -30.78 8.02
N ASP A 159 -12.79 -29.86 8.97
CA ASP A 159 -13.19 -28.46 8.82
C ASP A 159 -12.41 -27.78 7.67
N ASP A 160 -11.10 -27.99 7.58
CA ASP A 160 -10.29 -27.45 6.48
C ASP A 160 -10.57 -28.14 5.13
N LYS A 161 -10.75 -29.47 5.12
CA LYS A 161 -11.15 -30.23 3.94
C LYS A 161 -12.50 -29.73 3.39
N TYR A 162 -13.49 -29.54 4.25
CA TYR A 162 -14.81 -29.04 3.89
C TYR A 162 -14.75 -27.65 3.23
N LYS A 163 -13.92 -26.74 3.75
CA LYS A 163 -13.73 -25.40 3.17
C LYS A 163 -13.16 -25.49 1.75
N ILE A 164 -12.10 -26.28 1.56
CA ILE A 164 -11.47 -26.46 0.24
C ILE A 164 -12.50 -27.02 -0.75
N LEU A 165 -13.16 -28.12 -0.40
CA LEU A 165 -14.14 -28.76 -1.27
C LEU A 165 -15.32 -27.83 -1.57
N SER A 166 -15.82 -27.08 -0.59
CA SER A 166 -16.89 -26.09 -0.80
C SER A 166 -16.51 -24.98 -1.78
N ILE A 167 -15.24 -24.52 -1.75
CA ILE A 167 -14.73 -23.56 -2.73
C ILE A 167 -14.72 -24.21 -4.11
N LEU A 168 -14.12 -25.40 -4.26
CA LEU A 168 -13.99 -26.10 -5.54
C LEU A 168 -15.35 -26.46 -6.15
N ASP A 169 -16.29 -26.93 -5.34
CA ASP A 169 -17.67 -27.21 -5.74
C ASP A 169 -18.38 -25.93 -6.21
N GLY A 170 -18.20 -24.83 -5.48
CA GLY A 170 -18.71 -23.52 -5.87
C GLY A 170 -18.14 -23.00 -7.19
N ILE A 171 -16.89 -23.34 -7.51
CA ILE A 171 -16.30 -22.99 -8.81
C ILE A 171 -16.93 -23.85 -9.92
N LEU A 172 -17.04 -25.16 -9.70
CA LEU A 172 -17.62 -26.11 -10.68
C LEU A 172 -19.07 -25.79 -11.02
N ASP A 173 -19.89 -25.48 -10.02
CA ASP A 173 -21.30 -25.12 -10.21
C ASP A 173 -21.51 -23.64 -10.59
N ARG A 174 -20.41 -22.89 -10.72
CA ARG A 174 -20.36 -21.45 -11.05
C ARG A 174 -21.06 -20.54 -10.06
N SER A 175 -21.29 -21.01 -8.84
CA SER A 175 -22.01 -20.27 -7.80
C SER A 175 -21.12 -19.62 -6.75
N LEU A 176 -19.82 -19.91 -6.72
CA LEU A 176 -18.88 -19.27 -5.80
C LEU A 176 -18.92 -17.76 -6.00
N ARG A 177 -18.94 -17.02 -4.89
CA ARG A 177 -18.88 -15.57 -4.87
C ARG A 177 -18.01 -15.13 -3.71
N THR A 178 -17.25 -14.07 -3.94
CA THR A 178 -16.59 -13.33 -2.87
C THR A 178 -17.40 -12.08 -2.55
N SER A 179 -17.73 -11.89 -1.29
CA SER A 179 -18.42 -10.70 -0.79
C SER A 179 -17.45 -9.86 0.04
N ILE A 180 -17.34 -8.57 -0.26
CA ILE A 180 -16.61 -7.57 0.53
C ILE A 180 -17.60 -6.52 1.01
N LYS A 181 -17.70 -6.33 2.31
CA LYS A 181 -18.57 -5.35 2.96
C LYS A 181 -17.73 -4.31 3.68
N THR A 182 -18.08 -3.04 3.50
CA THR A 182 -17.41 -1.90 4.16
C THR A 182 -18.38 -0.73 4.27
N ARG A 183 -17.87 0.40 4.76
CA ARG A 183 -18.59 1.66 4.90
C ARG A 183 -17.68 2.82 4.54
N ILE A 184 -18.28 3.89 4.02
CA ILE A 184 -17.65 5.19 3.84
C ILE A 184 -18.41 6.27 4.62
N PRO A 185 -17.73 7.31 5.15
CA PRO A 185 -18.29 8.29 6.09
C PRO A 185 -19.17 9.36 5.44
N PHE A 186 -19.62 9.14 4.21
CA PHE A 186 -20.48 10.07 3.50
C PHE A 186 -21.49 9.33 2.61
N VAL A 187 -22.53 10.04 2.21
CA VAL A 187 -23.60 9.52 1.36
C VAL A 187 -23.27 9.73 -0.12
N ILE A 188 -23.05 8.65 -0.87
CA ILE A 188 -22.73 8.75 -2.30
C ILE A 188 -23.95 9.10 -3.17
N HIS A 189 -25.14 8.65 -2.73
CA HIS A 189 -26.38 8.76 -3.48
C HIS A 189 -27.59 8.73 -2.54
N SER A 190 -28.71 9.34 -2.94
CA SER A 190 -29.88 9.55 -2.09
C SER A 190 -30.64 8.27 -1.80
N SER A 191 -30.65 7.40 -2.80
CA SER A 191 -31.38 6.14 -2.81
C SER A 191 -30.40 4.97 -2.75
N PRO A 192 -30.83 3.81 -2.20
CA PRO A 192 -30.09 2.56 -2.34
C PRO A 192 -29.84 2.25 -3.82
N LEU A 193 -28.64 1.78 -4.15
CA LEU A 193 -28.28 1.42 -5.51
C LEU A 193 -27.88 -0.05 -5.59
N ILE A 194 -28.22 -0.67 -6.73
CA ILE A 194 -27.65 -1.94 -7.18
C ILE A 194 -27.03 -1.65 -8.55
N LEU A 195 -25.71 -1.75 -8.62
CA LEU A 195 -24.93 -1.42 -9.81
C LEU A 195 -24.18 -2.66 -10.29
N ASP A 196 -24.45 -3.08 -11.51
CA ASP A 196 -23.67 -4.12 -12.19
C ASP A 196 -22.53 -3.47 -12.98
N LEU A 197 -21.31 -3.92 -12.72
CA LEU A 197 -20.10 -3.35 -13.32
C LEU A 197 -19.07 -4.42 -13.66
N LYS A 198 -18.17 -4.08 -14.57
CA LYS A 198 -17.03 -4.93 -14.94
C LYS A 198 -15.72 -4.25 -14.53
N TRP A 199 -14.92 -4.93 -13.72
CA TRP A 199 -13.63 -4.44 -13.25
C TRP A 199 -12.56 -5.51 -13.48
N ASN A 200 -11.50 -5.16 -14.23
CA ASN A 200 -10.40 -6.08 -14.57
C ASN A 200 -10.88 -7.43 -15.13
N GLY A 201 -11.95 -7.43 -15.92
CA GLY A 201 -12.53 -8.65 -16.49
C GLY A 201 -13.58 -9.35 -15.61
N LEU A 202 -13.66 -9.01 -14.33
CA LEU A 202 -14.60 -9.59 -13.36
C LEU A 202 -15.95 -8.87 -13.38
N ASN A 203 -17.03 -9.64 -13.30
CA ASN A 203 -18.37 -9.11 -13.04
C ASN A 203 -18.53 -8.85 -11.54
N ILE A 204 -19.04 -7.67 -11.22
CA ILE A 204 -19.23 -7.21 -9.85
C ILE A 204 -20.64 -6.62 -9.72
N CYS A 205 -21.37 -7.06 -8.70
CA CYS A 205 -22.58 -6.39 -8.25
C CYS A 205 -22.23 -5.56 -7.01
N LEU A 206 -22.31 -4.24 -7.12
CA LEU A 206 -22.15 -3.31 -6.01
C LEU A 206 -23.53 -2.89 -5.50
N LYS A 207 -23.78 -3.11 -4.21
CA LYS A 207 -24.97 -2.62 -3.52
C LYS A 207 -24.57 -1.51 -2.56
N THR A 208 -25.28 -0.39 -2.60
CA THR A 208 -25.07 0.71 -1.66
C THR A 208 -26.34 1.00 -0.89
N GLN A 209 -26.18 1.26 0.40
CA GLN A 209 -27.28 1.65 1.27
C GLN A 209 -26.89 2.95 1.99
N PRO A 210 -27.48 4.09 1.62
CA PRO A 210 -27.24 5.34 2.32
C PRO A 210 -27.96 5.33 3.67
N ILE A 211 -27.30 5.87 4.69
CA ILE A 211 -27.85 6.12 6.03
C ILE A 211 -27.60 7.59 6.35
N PHE A 212 -28.68 8.33 6.62
CA PHE A 212 -28.61 9.74 6.94
C PHE A 212 -28.63 9.95 8.45
N THR A 213 -27.80 10.86 8.95
CA THR A 213 -27.83 11.23 10.36
C THR A 213 -29.14 11.94 10.66
N LYS A 214 -29.89 11.45 11.66
CA LYS A 214 -31.09 12.14 12.16
C LYS A 214 -30.66 13.40 12.90
N THR A 215 -31.36 14.48 12.67
CA THR A 215 -31.05 15.76 13.29
C THR A 215 -31.65 15.84 14.68
N GLU A 216 -30.88 15.42 15.67
CA GLU A 216 -31.06 15.94 17.03
C GLU A 216 -30.43 17.35 17.00
N ASN A 217 -31.25 18.42 16.99
CA ASN A 217 -30.87 19.84 16.98
C ASN A 217 -30.68 20.56 15.62
N SER A 218 -31.40 20.19 14.56
CA SER A 218 -31.50 21.09 13.38
C SER A 218 -32.38 22.30 13.66
N PHE A 219 -32.08 23.43 13.02
CA PHE A 219 -32.93 24.63 13.01
C PHE A 219 -34.37 24.39 12.51
N VAL A 220 -34.64 23.23 11.91
CA VAL A 220 -35.94 22.85 11.35
C VAL A 220 -36.32 21.48 11.88
N SER A 221 -37.46 21.36 12.55
CA SER A 221 -38.04 20.09 12.98
C SER A 221 -38.73 19.42 11.79
N THR A 222 -38.09 18.41 11.20
CA THR A 222 -38.61 17.71 10.02
C THR A 222 -38.30 16.22 10.08
N ASN A 223 -39.18 15.39 9.51
CA ASN A 223 -38.92 13.96 9.31
C ASN A 223 -38.06 13.66 8.06
N ALA A 224 -37.69 14.68 7.29
CA ALA A 224 -36.82 14.57 6.12
C ALA A 224 -35.34 14.48 6.52
N ALA A 225 -34.55 13.81 5.69
CA ALA A 225 -33.09 13.79 5.81
C ALA A 225 -32.50 15.15 5.40
N ILE A 226 -31.53 15.65 6.16
CA ILE A 226 -30.80 16.89 5.84
C ILE A 226 -29.40 16.53 5.35
N GLN A 227 -29.00 17.10 4.21
CA GLN A 227 -27.67 16.94 3.64
C GLN A 227 -27.03 18.30 3.38
N GLN A 228 -25.72 18.37 3.59
CA GLN A 228 -24.93 19.55 3.25
C GLN A 228 -24.82 19.69 1.73
N LYS A 229 -25.15 20.88 1.21
CA LYS A 229 -25.03 21.20 -0.22
C LYS A 229 -23.61 21.58 -0.64
N ALA A 230 -22.82 22.12 0.29
CA ALA A 230 -21.43 22.50 0.05
C ALA A 230 -20.47 21.33 0.39
N PRO A 231 -19.29 21.24 -0.25
CA PRO A 231 -18.24 20.32 0.17
C PRO A 231 -17.89 20.56 1.64
N SER A 232 -17.96 19.51 2.45
CA SER A 232 -17.67 19.62 3.88
C SER A 232 -17.26 18.27 4.43
N ARG A 233 -16.36 18.31 5.41
CA ARG A 233 -15.85 17.15 6.16
C ARG A 233 -16.79 16.70 7.28
N TRP A 234 -17.88 17.44 7.51
CA TRP A 234 -18.88 17.08 8.50
C TRP A 234 -19.79 15.97 7.96
N ASN A 235 -19.86 14.86 8.69
CA ASN A 235 -20.63 13.70 8.27
C ASN A 235 -22.13 13.98 8.43
N SER A 236 -22.84 14.08 7.31
CA SER A 236 -24.33 14.13 7.27
C SER A 236 -24.97 12.74 7.17
N GLY A 237 -24.14 11.69 7.18
CA GLY A 237 -24.55 10.30 7.06
C GLY A 237 -23.37 9.44 6.62
N TYR A 238 -23.64 8.19 6.27
CA TYR A 238 -22.65 7.25 5.75
C TYR A 238 -23.28 6.33 4.70
N THR A 239 -22.46 5.64 3.92
CA THR A 239 -22.94 4.63 2.96
C THR A 239 -22.38 3.27 3.34
N ASN A 240 -23.25 2.29 3.58
CA ASN A 240 -22.83 0.89 3.63
C ASN A 240 -22.66 0.36 2.19
N ILE A 241 -21.58 -0.35 1.96
CA ILE A 241 -21.21 -0.85 0.63
C ILE A 241 -21.03 -2.36 0.71
N HIS A 242 -21.63 -3.07 -0.23
CA HIS A 242 -21.45 -4.51 -0.42
C HIS A 242 -21.05 -4.77 -1.87
N LEU A 243 -19.81 -5.21 -2.06
CA LEU A 243 -19.27 -5.66 -3.32
C LEU A 243 -19.41 -7.19 -3.39
N CYS A 244 -19.99 -7.70 -4.47
CA CYS A 244 -20.10 -9.14 -4.73
C CYS A 244 -19.39 -9.45 -6.04
N PHE A 245 -18.39 -10.33 -5.99
CA PHE A 245 -17.54 -10.71 -7.12
C PHE A 245 -17.88 -12.12 -7.59
N GLU A 246 -17.97 -12.33 -8.90
CA GLU A 246 -18.05 -13.65 -9.53
C GLU A 246 -16.66 -14.31 -9.68
N ALA A 247 -15.91 -14.32 -8.57
CA ALA A 247 -14.56 -14.87 -8.48
C ALA A 247 -14.19 -15.18 -7.03
N LEU A 248 -13.16 -16.01 -6.85
CA LEU A 248 -12.39 -16.07 -5.62
C LEU A 248 -11.47 -14.84 -5.57
N ILE A 249 -11.54 -14.06 -4.49
CA ILE A 249 -10.63 -12.92 -4.26
C ILE A 249 -9.86 -13.20 -2.98
N ASP A 250 -8.55 -13.35 -3.07
CA ASP A 250 -7.70 -13.51 -1.89
C ASP A 250 -7.52 -12.15 -1.17
N CYS A 251 -8.39 -11.91 -0.19
CA CYS A 251 -8.46 -10.66 0.53
C CYS A 251 -7.26 -10.42 1.46
N ASP A 252 -6.54 -11.48 1.86
CA ASP A 252 -5.45 -11.40 2.82
C ASP A 252 -4.10 -11.04 2.18
N LEU A 253 -3.98 -11.18 0.84
CA LEU A 253 -2.72 -10.93 0.14
C LEU A 253 -2.18 -9.52 0.36
N TYR A 254 -0.86 -9.42 0.37
CA TYR A 254 -0.14 -8.16 0.38
C TYR A 254 -0.51 -7.30 -0.82
N ALA A 255 -0.83 -6.05 -0.55
CA ALA A 255 -0.84 -4.98 -1.51
C ALA A 255 -0.04 -3.79 -0.96
N GLN A 256 0.54 -3.01 -1.88
CA GLN A 256 1.22 -1.77 -1.49
C GLN A 256 0.24 -0.83 -0.79
N PRO A 257 0.66 -0.18 0.32
CA PRO A 257 -0.16 0.82 0.99
C PRO A 257 -0.59 1.95 0.05
N LEU A 258 -1.80 2.46 0.25
CA LEU A 258 -2.31 3.60 -0.51
C LEU A 258 -1.94 4.96 0.09
N GLN A 259 -1.46 4.98 1.34
CA GLN A 259 -1.02 6.18 2.08
C GLN A 259 0.20 5.84 2.96
N ALA A 260 0.87 6.86 3.50
CA ALA A 260 1.82 6.72 4.61
C ALA A 260 1.76 7.92 5.56
N ILE A 261 2.25 7.75 6.78
CA ILE A 261 2.39 8.84 7.75
C ILE A 261 3.74 9.51 7.55
N HIS A 262 3.78 10.84 7.46
CA HIS A 262 5.03 11.56 7.28
C HIS A 262 5.92 11.40 8.53
N LYS A 263 7.19 11.03 8.33
CA LYS A 263 8.22 10.85 9.38
C LYS A 263 7.96 9.74 10.41
N GLU A 264 6.90 8.95 10.25
CA GLU A 264 6.62 7.80 11.11
C GLU A 264 6.67 6.48 10.32
N LYS A 265 7.12 5.41 11.00
CA LYS A 265 7.02 4.07 10.43
C LYS A 265 5.61 3.55 10.68
N SER A 266 4.90 3.20 9.61
CA SER A 266 3.67 2.43 9.73
C SER A 266 3.95 1.13 10.50
N PRO A 267 3.10 0.74 11.46
CA PRO A 267 3.24 -0.53 12.17
C PRO A 267 2.96 -1.74 11.26
N VAL A 268 2.42 -1.52 10.05
CA VAL A 268 2.12 -2.56 9.07
C VAL A 268 2.87 -2.27 7.77
N ASN A 269 3.64 -3.27 7.30
CA ASN A 269 4.47 -3.16 6.08
C ASN A 269 3.69 -3.22 4.76
N GLY A 270 2.36 -3.41 4.81
CA GLY A 270 1.49 -3.55 3.65
C GLY A 270 0.02 -3.48 4.03
N TRP A 271 -0.85 -3.42 3.02
CA TRP A 271 -2.30 -3.46 3.22
C TRP A 271 -2.87 -4.79 2.72
N PRO A 272 -3.98 -5.28 3.30
CA PRO A 272 -4.70 -6.41 2.72
C PRO A 272 -5.28 -6.01 1.36
N LYS A 273 -5.13 -6.87 0.35
CA LYS A 273 -5.54 -6.64 -1.05
C LYS A 273 -6.99 -6.16 -1.16
N CYS A 274 -7.88 -6.66 -0.31
CA CYS A 274 -9.29 -6.26 -0.30
C CYS A 274 -9.52 -4.76 -0.05
N PHE A 275 -8.67 -4.09 0.72
CA PHE A 275 -8.76 -2.64 0.93
C PHE A 275 -8.48 -1.87 -0.35
N ASN A 276 -7.41 -2.24 -1.07
CA ASN A 276 -7.07 -1.60 -2.34
C ASN A 276 -8.16 -1.82 -3.39
N ILE A 277 -8.68 -3.06 -3.49
CA ILE A 277 -9.79 -3.39 -4.39
C ILE A 277 -11.03 -2.56 -4.05
N ALA A 278 -11.44 -2.55 -2.79
CA ALA A 278 -12.63 -1.83 -2.36
C ALA A 278 -12.49 -0.33 -2.66
N PHE A 279 -11.37 0.28 -2.28
CA PHE A 279 -11.10 1.69 -2.56
C PHE A 279 -11.16 2.01 -4.04
N GLU A 280 -10.47 1.24 -4.90
CA GLU A 280 -10.39 1.51 -6.33
C GLU A 280 -11.77 1.48 -6.99
N ILE A 281 -12.58 0.45 -6.68
CA ILE A 281 -13.94 0.32 -7.21
C ILE A 281 -14.82 1.46 -6.70
N ILE A 282 -14.79 1.74 -5.39
CA ILE A 282 -15.61 2.80 -4.77
C ILE A 282 -15.26 4.18 -5.36
N LYS A 283 -13.97 4.50 -5.52
CA LYS A 283 -13.50 5.75 -6.15
C LYS A 283 -14.03 5.88 -7.57
N LYS A 284 -13.91 4.84 -8.40
CA LYS A 284 -14.41 4.84 -9.79
C LYS A 284 -15.93 4.98 -9.86
N VAL A 285 -16.67 4.27 -9.01
CA VAL A 285 -18.14 4.35 -8.94
C VAL A 285 -18.59 5.73 -8.49
N ALA A 286 -17.96 6.29 -7.45
CA ALA A 286 -18.29 7.64 -6.97
C ALA A 286 -18.12 8.70 -8.07
N TRP A 287 -17.02 8.63 -8.83
CA TRP A 287 -16.81 9.51 -9.99
C TRP A 287 -17.85 9.32 -11.09
N SER A 288 -18.17 8.07 -11.44
CA SER A 288 -19.18 7.76 -12.45
C SER A 288 -20.56 8.29 -12.06
N LEU A 289 -20.98 8.07 -10.81
CA LEU A 289 -22.25 8.57 -10.29
C LEU A 289 -22.30 10.10 -10.30
N ARG A 290 -21.21 10.76 -9.92
CA ARG A 290 -21.12 12.23 -9.95
C ARG A 290 -21.30 12.78 -11.36
N LEU A 291 -20.56 12.24 -12.32
CA LEU A 291 -20.54 12.77 -13.68
C LEU A 291 -21.81 12.46 -14.48
N LYS A 292 -22.44 11.30 -14.24
CA LYS A 292 -23.49 10.77 -15.12
C LYS A 292 -24.86 10.58 -14.47
N HIS A 293 -24.94 10.57 -13.14
CA HIS A 293 -26.15 10.15 -12.43
C HIS A 293 -26.53 11.06 -11.24
N GLY A 294 -26.02 12.30 -11.19
CA GLY A 294 -26.42 13.27 -10.16
C GLY A 294 -26.02 12.86 -8.75
N GLY A 295 -24.77 12.41 -8.56
CA GLY A 295 -24.21 12.08 -7.24
C GLY A 295 -24.47 13.18 -6.19
N LEU A 296 -24.81 12.77 -4.97
CA LEU A 296 -25.24 13.70 -3.93
C LEU A 296 -24.07 14.44 -3.25
N THR A 297 -22.94 13.76 -3.06
CA THR A 297 -21.79 14.31 -2.34
C THR A 297 -20.77 14.91 -3.30
N GLN A 298 -20.19 16.04 -2.88
CA GLN A 298 -19.02 16.65 -3.52
C GLN A 298 -17.69 16.05 -3.03
N TRP A 299 -17.71 15.22 -1.98
CA TRP A 299 -16.52 14.57 -1.44
C TRP A 299 -16.00 13.47 -2.37
N VAL A 300 -14.70 13.48 -2.68
CA VAL A 300 -14.05 12.41 -3.44
C VAL A 300 -13.50 11.39 -2.43
N PRO A 301 -13.85 10.09 -2.55
CA PRO A 301 -13.32 9.09 -1.62
C PRO A 301 -11.78 9.10 -1.58
N ALA A 302 -11.22 9.15 -0.37
CA ALA A 302 -9.81 8.91 -0.07
C ALA A 302 -9.62 7.53 0.56
N PRO A 303 -8.42 6.93 0.51
CA PRO A 303 -8.15 5.65 1.19
C PRO A 303 -8.54 5.64 2.67
N THR A 304 -8.34 6.75 3.39
CA THR A 304 -8.74 6.93 4.80
C THR A 304 -10.24 6.81 5.05
N ASP A 305 -11.07 6.98 4.02
CA ASP A 305 -12.53 6.90 4.13
C ASP A 305 -13.04 5.44 4.17
N ILE A 306 -12.21 4.45 3.83
CA ILE A 306 -12.59 3.05 3.86
C ILE A 306 -12.53 2.55 5.30
N PHE A 307 -13.69 2.22 5.87
CA PHE A 307 -13.79 1.60 7.18
C PHE A 307 -13.37 0.12 7.16
N ASP A 308 -13.46 -0.56 8.30
CA ASP A 308 -13.23 -2.00 8.42
C ASP A 308 -13.89 -2.79 7.28
N ILE A 309 -13.18 -3.82 6.82
CA ILE A 309 -13.67 -4.74 5.80
C ILE A 309 -14.07 -6.05 6.45
N GLU A 310 -15.29 -6.49 6.15
CA GLU A 310 -15.74 -7.85 6.35
C GLU A 310 -15.78 -8.55 5.00
N TRP A 311 -15.13 -9.70 4.88
CA TRP A 311 -15.16 -10.47 3.65
C TRP A 311 -15.56 -11.92 3.90
N CYS A 312 -16.27 -12.51 2.95
CA CYS A 312 -16.67 -13.90 2.99
C CYS A 312 -16.73 -14.55 1.61
N PHE A 313 -16.59 -15.87 1.62
CA PHE A 313 -16.90 -16.73 0.49
C PHE A 313 -18.23 -17.41 0.70
N HIS A 314 -19.03 -17.47 -0.35
CA HIS A 314 -20.31 -18.19 -0.34
C HIS A 314 -20.58 -18.82 -1.71
N SER A 315 -21.38 -19.87 -1.72
CA SER A 315 -21.88 -20.56 -2.89
C SER A 315 -23.38 -20.79 -2.74
N SER A 316 -24.05 -21.33 -3.76
CA SER A 316 -25.48 -21.64 -3.66
C SER A 316 -25.79 -22.67 -2.56
N ASN A 317 -24.86 -23.61 -2.36
CA ASN A 317 -25.02 -24.71 -1.40
C ASN A 317 -24.42 -24.41 -0.02
N ASN A 318 -23.54 -23.41 0.07
CA ASN A 318 -22.92 -23.01 1.33
C ASN A 318 -22.92 -21.48 1.48
N PRO A 319 -23.79 -20.91 2.34
CA PRO A 319 -23.94 -19.47 2.49
C PRO A 319 -22.73 -18.80 3.17
N GLN A 320 -21.84 -19.56 3.82
CA GLN A 320 -20.67 -19.04 4.50
C GLN A 320 -19.56 -20.09 4.58
N ILE A 321 -18.71 -20.13 3.55
CA ILE A 321 -17.54 -21.02 3.50
C ILE A 321 -16.41 -20.47 4.36
N GLU A 322 -16.18 -19.17 4.29
CA GLU A 322 -15.19 -18.45 5.09
C GLU A 322 -15.69 -17.05 5.42
N TRP A 323 -15.28 -16.53 6.57
CA TRP A 323 -15.56 -15.15 6.98
C TRP A 323 -14.41 -14.60 7.80
N LYS A 324 -13.97 -13.39 7.47
CA LYS A 324 -13.00 -12.64 8.27
C LYS A 324 -13.38 -11.16 8.32
N LYS A 325 -13.01 -10.52 9.42
CA LYS A 325 -13.08 -9.07 9.60
C LYS A 325 -11.67 -8.51 9.80
N LYS A 326 -11.34 -7.43 9.10
CA LYS A 326 -10.08 -6.70 9.26
C LYS A 326 -10.35 -5.23 9.54
N SER A 327 -9.67 -4.70 10.55
CA SER A 327 -9.68 -3.28 10.82
C SER A 327 -9.04 -2.50 9.68
N SER A 328 -9.49 -1.27 9.46
CA SER A 328 -8.92 -0.42 8.42
C SER A 328 -7.44 -0.10 8.69
N PRO A 329 -6.51 -0.41 7.76
CA PRO A 329 -5.10 -0.07 7.93
C PRO A 329 -4.81 1.43 7.80
N SER A 330 -5.79 2.21 7.33
CA SER A 330 -5.67 3.66 7.17
C SER A 330 -6.07 4.46 8.41
N VAL A 331 -6.78 3.83 9.35
CA VAL A 331 -7.29 4.48 10.57
C VAL A 331 -6.33 4.20 11.73
N LEU A 332 -5.15 4.82 11.66
CA LEU A 332 -4.15 4.72 12.72
C LEU A 332 -4.54 5.68 13.85
N MET A 333 -4.66 5.14 15.07
CA MET A 333 -5.03 5.89 16.27
C MET A 333 -3.83 6.03 17.20
N GLN A 334 -3.54 7.25 17.61
CA GLN A 334 -2.54 7.52 18.65
C GLN A 334 -3.16 7.34 20.03
N LEU A 335 -2.56 6.49 20.87
CA LEU A 335 -2.91 6.38 22.29
C LEU A 335 -2.05 7.36 23.08
N PHE A 336 -2.68 8.29 23.79
CA PHE A 336 -2.00 9.21 24.69
C PHE A 336 -2.88 9.49 25.91
N THR A 337 -2.25 9.84 27.04
CA THR A 337 -2.96 10.34 28.21
C THR A 337 -2.90 11.87 28.17
N PRO A 338 -4.03 12.58 28.11
CA PRO A 338 -4.01 14.04 28.10
C PRO A 338 -3.42 14.55 29.42
N SER A 339 -2.60 15.59 29.34
CA SER A 339 -2.10 16.30 30.52
C SER A 339 -3.15 17.30 30.98
N ASP A 340 -3.53 17.24 32.26
CA ASP A 340 -4.36 18.27 32.90
C ASP A 340 -3.57 19.56 33.18
N VAL A 341 -2.24 19.52 33.08
CA VAL A 341 -1.39 20.70 33.18
C VAL A 341 -1.46 21.47 31.86
N PRO A 342 -1.88 22.75 31.88
CA PRO A 342 -1.91 23.56 30.67
C PRO A 342 -0.48 23.80 30.17
N LEU A 343 -0.25 23.48 28.90
CA LEU A 343 0.98 23.84 28.22
C LEU A 343 0.88 25.29 27.75
N SER A 344 1.72 26.17 28.31
CA SER A 344 1.85 27.54 27.82
C SER A 344 2.83 27.56 26.66
N ILE A 345 2.35 27.88 25.46
CA ILE A 345 3.16 28.06 24.25
C ILE A 345 3.15 29.56 23.91
N ASP A 346 4.32 30.18 23.89
CA ASP A 346 4.47 31.53 23.33
C ASP A 346 4.59 31.41 21.80
N LEU A 347 3.60 31.95 21.09
CA LEU A 347 3.56 31.95 19.63
C LEU A 347 4.26 33.18 19.02
N GLY A 348 4.70 34.13 19.84
CA GLY A 348 5.30 35.38 19.35
C GLY A 348 4.37 36.19 18.45
N GLU A 349 4.94 36.86 17.45
CA GLU A 349 4.19 37.64 16.46
C GLU A 349 3.55 36.72 15.42
N ILE A 350 2.23 36.74 15.31
CA ILE A 350 1.49 35.92 14.34
C ILE A 350 1.70 36.49 12.94
N LYS A 351 2.41 35.73 12.10
CA LYS A 351 2.57 36.00 10.66
C LYS A 351 2.08 34.81 9.86
N GLU A 352 1.52 35.09 8.69
CA GLU A 352 1.17 34.04 7.75
C GLU A 352 2.45 33.36 7.25
N PRO A 353 2.55 32.02 7.27
CA PRO A 353 3.71 31.32 6.73
C PRO A 353 3.79 31.52 5.21
N ASN A 354 5.02 31.43 4.69
CA ASN A 354 5.27 31.56 3.25
C ASN A 354 4.46 30.55 2.45
N TRP A 355 4.09 30.90 1.22
CA TRP A 355 3.23 30.05 0.39
C TRP A 355 3.89 28.71 0.08
N SER A 356 5.21 28.68 -0.11
CA SER A 356 5.99 27.45 -0.26
C SER A 356 5.83 26.49 0.94
N GLU A 357 5.79 27.02 2.16
CA GLU A 357 5.60 26.25 3.38
C GLU A 357 4.16 25.75 3.53
N GLN A 358 3.17 26.59 3.20
CA GLN A 358 1.77 26.17 3.16
C GLN A 358 1.55 25.02 2.17
N CYS A 359 2.12 25.12 0.96
CA CYS A 359 2.05 24.07 -0.05
C CYS A 359 2.70 22.77 0.41
N ARG A 360 3.85 22.84 1.11
CA ARG A 360 4.49 21.67 1.72
C ARG A 360 3.57 21.00 2.75
N ILE A 361 2.89 21.77 3.59
CA ILE A 361 1.92 21.23 4.57
C ILE A 361 0.71 20.60 3.87
N PHE A 362 0.16 21.24 2.82
CA PHE A 362 -0.91 20.63 2.02
C PHE A 362 -0.48 19.31 1.40
N SER A 363 0.73 19.23 0.84
CA SER A 363 1.26 17.97 0.32
C SER A 363 1.26 16.88 1.37
N ILE A 364 1.76 17.16 2.58
CA ILE A 364 1.79 16.16 3.67
C ILE A 364 0.38 15.73 4.03
N MET A 365 -0.55 16.67 4.18
CA MET A 365 -1.95 16.36 4.50
C MET A 365 -2.58 15.43 3.44
N TYR A 366 -2.40 15.72 2.15
CA TYR A 366 -2.93 14.89 1.07
C TYR A 366 -2.23 13.53 0.97
N PHE A 367 -0.92 13.49 1.24
CA PHE A 367 -0.15 12.26 1.30
C PHE A 367 -0.64 11.31 2.39
N GLU A 368 -0.90 11.84 3.58
CA GLU A 368 -1.42 11.08 4.72
C GLU A 368 -2.86 10.59 4.51
N MET A 369 -3.64 11.31 3.69
CA MET A 369 -4.96 10.86 3.23
C MET A 369 -4.89 9.80 2.12
N GLY A 370 -3.71 9.56 1.51
CA GLY A 370 -3.54 8.69 0.37
C GLY A 370 -3.93 9.29 -0.99
N GLN A 371 -4.04 10.62 -1.07
CA GLN A 371 -4.25 11.39 -2.29
C GLN A 371 -2.90 11.83 -2.88
N LYS A 372 -2.21 10.86 -3.49
CA LYS A 372 -0.79 10.98 -3.88
C LYS A 372 -0.56 11.95 -5.03
N GLU A 373 -1.48 11.96 -6.00
CA GLU A 373 -1.46 12.88 -7.13
C GLU A 373 -1.60 14.34 -6.67
N GLU A 374 -2.58 14.61 -5.80
CA GLU A 374 -2.77 15.91 -5.18
C GLU A 374 -1.58 16.33 -4.31
N ALA A 375 -0.97 15.38 -3.58
CA ALA A 375 0.23 15.66 -2.79
C ALA A 375 1.40 16.16 -3.68
N LEU A 376 1.69 15.45 -4.78
CA LEU A 376 2.73 15.87 -5.74
C LEU A 376 2.40 17.19 -6.43
N PHE A 377 1.12 17.44 -6.73
CA PHE A 377 0.69 18.73 -7.26
C PHE A 377 1.12 19.86 -6.32
N TRP A 378 0.81 19.75 -5.03
CA TRP A 378 1.19 20.77 -4.04
C TRP A 378 2.69 20.90 -3.85
N LEU A 379 3.48 19.81 -3.97
CA LEU A 379 4.94 19.92 -3.95
C LEU A 379 5.50 20.67 -5.15
N ASN A 380 4.94 20.45 -6.34
CA ASN A 380 5.36 21.17 -7.54
C ASN A 380 5.06 22.67 -7.40
N VAL A 381 3.86 23.03 -6.93
CA VAL A 381 3.51 24.43 -6.66
C VAL A 381 4.43 25.02 -5.59
N GLY A 382 4.66 24.28 -4.50
CA GLY A 382 5.47 24.74 -3.38
C GLY A 382 6.93 25.00 -3.76
N VAL A 383 7.56 24.12 -4.56
CA VAL A 383 8.99 24.28 -4.91
C VAL A 383 9.20 25.42 -5.90
N GLU A 384 8.27 25.62 -6.84
CA GLU A 384 8.31 26.77 -7.74
C GLU A 384 8.08 28.08 -6.96
N ALA A 385 7.16 28.09 -5.97
CA ALA A 385 6.96 29.23 -5.08
C ALA A 385 8.20 29.51 -4.22
N LEU A 386 8.86 28.47 -3.69
CA LEU A 386 10.10 28.62 -2.92
C LEU A 386 11.19 29.32 -3.74
N PHE A 387 11.34 28.98 -5.03
CA PHE A 387 12.30 29.67 -5.89
C PHE A 387 11.95 31.14 -6.08
N GLU A 388 10.68 31.45 -6.35
CA GLU A 388 10.23 32.85 -6.52
C GLU A 388 10.33 33.66 -5.21
N GLU A 389 10.20 33.02 -4.04
CA GLU A 389 10.39 33.65 -2.72
C GLU A 389 11.88 33.92 -2.42
N GLN A 390 12.78 33.00 -2.78
CA GLN A 390 14.20 33.08 -2.43
C GLN A 390 15.05 33.88 -3.42
N ILE A 391 14.69 33.92 -4.70
CA ILE A 391 15.44 34.66 -5.73
C ILE A 391 15.61 36.16 -5.38
N PRO A 392 14.57 36.89 -4.93
CA PRO A 392 14.71 38.28 -4.50
C PRO A 392 15.71 38.47 -3.36
N LEU A 393 15.67 37.58 -2.36
CA LEU A 393 16.61 37.60 -1.24
C LEU A 393 18.04 37.36 -1.71
N ILE A 394 18.24 36.38 -2.61
CA ILE A 394 19.55 36.11 -3.21
C ILE A 394 20.06 37.31 -4.01
N ALA A 395 19.18 37.97 -4.78
CA ALA A 395 19.53 39.17 -5.54
C ALA A 395 19.99 40.31 -4.63
N GLU A 396 19.25 40.54 -3.54
CA GLU A 396 19.59 41.52 -2.50
C GLU A 396 20.94 41.21 -1.85
N TYR A 397 21.13 39.99 -1.34
CA TYR A 397 22.37 39.58 -0.67
C TYR A 397 23.59 39.56 -1.60
N SER A 398 23.39 39.29 -2.90
CA SER A 398 24.47 39.29 -3.89
C SER A 398 24.80 40.69 -4.44
N GLY A 399 24.01 41.70 -4.08
CA GLY A 399 24.15 43.06 -4.62
C GLY A 399 23.78 43.19 -6.11
N LEU A 400 23.03 42.24 -6.67
CA LEU A 400 22.63 42.21 -8.08
C LEU A 400 21.18 42.67 -8.25
N SER A 401 20.97 43.99 -8.22
CA SER A 401 19.64 44.60 -8.24
C SER A 401 18.79 44.34 -9.50
N THR A 402 19.40 43.90 -10.61
CA THR A 402 18.69 43.57 -11.87
C THR A 402 18.43 42.08 -12.06
N LEU A 403 18.90 41.22 -11.14
CA LEU A 403 18.92 39.78 -11.33
C LEU A 403 17.52 39.19 -11.59
N GLU A 404 16.50 39.70 -10.89
CA GLU A 404 15.11 39.26 -11.08
C GLU A 404 14.58 39.54 -12.49
N ASP A 405 14.86 40.74 -13.01
CA ASP A 405 14.46 41.14 -14.36
C ASP A 405 15.25 40.37 -15.41
N ASP A 406 16.54 40.13 -15.16
CA ASP A 406 17.41 39.35 -16.03
C ASP A 406 16.94 37.89 -16.13
N LEU A 407 16.48 37.29 -15.03
CA LEU A 407 15.91 35.93 -14.99
C LEU A 407 14.58 35.81 -15.75
N LYS A 408 13.81 36.89 -15.83
CA LYS A 408 12.54 36.97 -16.57
C LYS A 408 12.75 37.40 -18.04
N SER A 409 13.96 37.84 -18.39
CA SER A 409 14.31 38.36 -19.71
C SER A 409 14.54 37.24 -20.73
N PRO A 410 14.16 37.43 -22.01
CA PRO A 410 14.55 36.55 -23.11
C PRO A 410 16.07 36.37 -23.24
N LYS A 411 16.87 37.32 -22.71
CA LYS A 411 18.34 37.20 -22.68
C LYS A 411 18.80 35.92 -21.95
N ALA A 412 18.14 35.53 -20.87
CA ALA A 412 18.45 34.31 -20.13
C ALA A 412 18.22 33.04 -20.99
N PHE A 413 17.23 33.08 -21.89
CA PHE A 413 16.92 31.99 -22.81
C PHE A 413 17.98 31.86 -23.93
N TRP A 414 18.43 33.00 -24.49
CA TRP A 414 19.36 33.01 -25.63
C TRP A 414 20.82 32.81 -25.26
N LEU A 415 21.20 32.98 -23.99
CA LEU A 415 22.59 32.80 -23.55
C LEU A 415 23.18 31.43 -23.89
N GLU A 416 22.37 30.36 -23.83
CA GLU A 416 22.83 29.00 -24.19
C GLU A 416 22.96 28.81 -25.70
N ALA A 417 22.07 29.42 -26.49
CA ALA A 417 22.17 29.42 -27.93
C ALA A 417 23.41 30.21 -28.38
N GLU A 418 23.67 31.36 -27.76
CA GLU A 418 24.87 32.15 -27.97
C GLU A 418 26.14 31.39 -27.57
N GLU A 419 26.16 30.71 -26.42
CA GLU A 419 27.31 29.91 -25.96
C GLU A 419 27.57 28.71 -26.88
N THR A 420 26.52 27.97 -27.25
CA THR A 420 26.63 26.81 -28.15
C THR A 420 27.13 27.24 -29.53
N ILE A 421 26.54 28.29 -30.09
CA ILE A 421 26.95 28.81 -31.40
C ILE A 421 28.36 29.41 -31.32
N SER A 422 28.70 30.16 -30.27
CA SER A 422 30.05 30.70 -30.10
C SER A 422 31.12 29.62 -29.94
N ASN A 423 30.77 28.47 -29.35
CA ASN A 423 31.68 27.34 -29.21
C ASN A 423 31.86 26.57 -30.53
N GLN A 424 30.81 26.47 -31.35
CA GLN A 424 30.85 25.77 -32.64
C GLN A 424 31.37 26.67 -33.79
N TYR A 425 31.10 27.97 -33.70
CA TYR A 425 31.36 29.02 -34.69
C TYR A 425 31.86 30.29 -33.98
N PRO A 426 33.14 30.34 -33.56
CA PRO A 426 33.70 31.47 -32.81
C PRO A 426 33.55 32.82 -33.51
N GLU A 427 33.51 32.83 -34.84
CA GLU A 427 33.32 34.02 -35.66
C GLU A 427 31.93 34.65 -35.55
N LEU A 428 30.94 33.92 -35.05
CA LEU A 428 29.55 34.39 -34.87
C LEU A 428 29.29 34.99 -33.48
N LYS A 429 30.24 34.88 -32.55
CA LYS A 429 30.12 35.41 -31.19
C LYS A 429 29.79 36.89 -31.20
N GLY A 430 28.67 37.25 -30.56
CA GLY A 430 28.17 38.62 -30.46
C GLY A 430 27.63 39.23 -31.76
N LYS A 431 27.52 38.45 -32.84
CA LYS A 431 27.00 38.91 -34.14
C LYS A 431 25.55 38.53 -34.39
N ILE A 432 24.98 37.65 -33.56
CA ILE A 432 23.60 37.19 -33.69
C ILE A 432 22.67 38.18 -32.96
N SER A 433 21.71 38.72 -33.70
CA SER A 433 20.62 39.51 -33.12
C SER A 433 19.49 38.58 -32.71
N TRP A 434 19.35 38.37 -31.41
CA TRP A 434 18.31 37.51 -30.85
C TRP A 434 16.96 38.21 -30.80
N PRO A 435 15.84 37.51 -31.05
CA PRO A 435 14.50 38.09 -30.98
C PRO A 435 14.22 38.72 -29.61
N PRO A 436 13.66 39.94 -29.56
CA PRO A 436 13.33 40.64 -28.32
C PRO A 436 12.01 40.18 -27.69
N ASP A 437 11.26 39.30 -28.36
CA ASP A 437 9.92 38.90 -27.94
C ASP A 437 9.92 38.24 -26.55
N LYS A 438 8.88 38.52 -25.76
CA LYS A 438 8.69 37.92 -24.44
C LYS A 438 8.44 36.41 -24.57
N VAL A 439 9.51 35.63 -24.40
CA VAL A 439 9.42 34.18 -24.24
C VAL A 439 9.18 33.86 -22.77
N HIS A 440 8.21 32.99 -22.47
CA HIS A 440 8.04 32.47 -21.11
C HIS A 440 9.26 31.60 -20.74
N VAL A 441 10.15 32.12 -19.89
CA VAL A 441 11.36 31.42 -19.46
C VAL A 441 10.99 30.29 -18.49
N SER A 442 11.42 29.07 -18.79
CA SER A 442 11.19 27.93 -17.89
C SER A 442 11.96 28.09 -16.57
N ILE A 443 11.45 27.51 -15.49
CA ILE A 443 12.14 27.54 -14.20
C ILE A 443 13.54 26.90 -14.28
N PHE A 444 13.73 25.86 -15.10
CA PHE A 444 15.06 25.27 -15.36
C PHE A 444 16.04 26.28 -15.95
N ALA A 445 15.60 27.09 -16.92
CA ALA A 445 16.43 28.13 -17.51
C ALA A 445 16.75 29.26 -16.52
N LYS A 446 15.77 29.67 -15.71
CA LYS A 446 15.98 30.63 -14.60
C LYS A 446 17.05 30.12 -13.64
N LEU A 447 16.90 28.90 -13.13
CA LEU A 447 17.85 28.31 -12.18
C LEU A 447 19.25 28.17 -12.79
N LYS A 448 19.37 27.75 -14.04
CA LYS A 448 20.66 27.67 -14.73
C LYS A 448 21.36 29.02 -14.83
N TYR A 449 20.62 30.08 -15.18
CA TYR A 449 21.16 31.44 -15.24
C TYR A 449 21.58 31.94 -13.85
N LEU A 450 20.74 31.73 -12.84
CA LEU A 450 21.04 32.08 -11.45
C LEU A 450 22.38 31.48 -11.01
N TYR A 451 22.59 30.16 -11.19
CA TYR A 451 23.84 29.49 -10.80
C TYR A 451 25.07 29.90 -11.61
N LYS A 452 24.91 30.60 -12.75
CA LYS A 452 26.02 31.25 -13.47
C LYS A 452 26.30 32.65 -12.95
N ALA A 453 25.28 33.34 -12.44
CA ALA A 453 25.35 34.73 -12.02
C ALA A 453 25.81 34.91 -10.56
N VAL A 454 25.50 33.93 -9.69
CA VAL A 454 25.80 33.99 -8.24
C VAL A 454 26.47 32.71 -7.73
N ASP A 455 27.32 32.85 -6.71
CA ASP A 455 27.96 31.70 -6.06
C ASP A 455 27.02 31.03 -5.05
N MET A 456 26.37 29.97 -5.49
CA MET A 456 25.40 29.20 -4.71
C MET A 456 26.11 28.18 -3.79
N ALA A 457 25.47 27.85 -2.66
CA ALA A 457 25.96 26.84 -1.72
C ALA A 457 26.08 25.44 -2.37
N THR A 458 25.23 25.15 -3.36
CA THR A 458 25.17 23.87 -4.07
C THR A 458 25.61 24.00 -5.53
N THR A 459 25.69 22.88 -6.26
CA THR A 459 25.82 22.89 -7.71
C THR A 459 24.46 22.90 -8.40
N HIS A 460 24.37 23.50 -9.59
CA HIS A 460 23.15 23.46 -10.40
C HIS A 460 22.70 22.01 -10.67
N ARG A 461 23.66 21.10 -10.89
CA ARG A 461 23.38 19.68 -11.12
C ARG A 461 22.68 19.03 -9.93
N ASP A 462 23.12 19.32 -8.71
CA ASP A 462 22.51 18.76 -7.50
C ASP A 462 21.10 19.31 -7.28
N LEU A 463 20.91 20.62 -7.45
CA LEU A 463 19.58 21.22 -7.38
C LEU A 463 18.61 20.58 -8.38
N ILE A 464 19.01 20.47 -9.66
CA ILE A 464 18.17 19.88 -10.70
C ILE A 464 17.89 18.40 -10.42
N LYS A 465 18.82 17.64 -9.83
CA LYS A 465 18.58 16.25 -9.43
C LYS A 465 17.45 16.14 -8.40
N HIS A 466 17.40 17.05 -7.42
CA HIS A 466 16.32 17.07 -6.42
C HIS A 466 15.01 17.60 -7.02
N TYR A 467 15.08 18.68 -7.79
CA TYR A 467 13.89 19.28 -8.41
C TYR A 467 13.22 18.32 -9.41
N SER A 468 14.00 17.55 -10.17
CA SER A 468 13.47 16.55 -11.12
C SER A 468 12.66 15.45 -10.43
N LYS A 469 12.97 15.09 -9.18
CA LYS A 469 12.19 14.09 -8.43
C LYS A 469 10.77 14.56 -8.10
N ILE A 470 10.60 15.87 -7.93
CA ILE A 470 9.30 16.52 -7.72
C ILE A 470 8.58 16.71 -9.07
N GLN A 471 9.32 17.15 -10.09
CA GLN A 471 8.78 17.56 -11.38
C GLN A 471 8.47 16.39 -12.34
N GLN A 472 9.05 15.20 -12.15
CA GLN A 472 8.91 14.07 -13.09
C GLN A 472 7.46 13.69 -13.40
N PHE A 473 6.53 13.85 -12.45
CA PHE A 473 5.12 13.52 -12.63
C PHE A 473 4.26 14.72 -13.06
N ARG A 474 4.83 15.93 -13.14
CA ARG A 474 4.11 17.16 -13.49
C ARG A 474 3.37 16.99 -14.80
N ASN A 475 4.06 16.59 -15.87
CA ASN A 475 3.39 16.49 -17.18
C ASN A 475 2.27 15.45 -17.20
N ASP A 476 2.40 14.36 -16.44
CA ASP A 476 1.33 13.35 -16.34
C ASP A 476 0.14 13.87 -15.53
N LEU A 477 0.40 14.53 -14.39
CA LEU A 477 -0.62 15.14 -13.53
C LEU A 477 -1.39 16.27 -14.23
N PHE A 478 -0.68 17.12 -14.98
CA PHE A 478 -1.25 18.33 -15.60
C PHE A 478 -1.76 18.11 -17.04
N HIS A 479 -1.22 17.13 -17.77
CA HIS A 479 -1.56 16.92 -19.18
C HIS A 479 -2.12 15.52 -19.47
N GLY A 480 -2.22 14.63 -18.48
CA GLY A 480 -3.00 13.39 -18.53
C GLY A 480 -2.47 12.35 -19.52
N ARG A 481 -1.15 12.33 -19.79
CA ARG A 481 -0.59 11.54 -20.92
C ARG A 481 -0.20 10.10 -20.57
N VAL A 482 -0.14 9.71 -19.30
CA VAL A 482 0.26 8.35 -18.90
C VAL A 482 -0.58 7.86 -17.70
N ASN A 483 -0.98 6.59 -17.72
CA ASN A 483 -1.55 5.86 -16.56
C ASN A 483 -0.46 5.49 -15.54
N SER A 484 0.55 6.33 -15.34
CA SER A 484 1.61 6.08 -14.35
C SER A 484 0.99 6.23 -12.97
N VAL A 485 0.86 5.12 -12.24
CA VAL A 485 0.28 5.14 -10.90
C VAL A 485 1.31 5.74 -9.95
N VAL A 486 1.00 6.90 -9.37
CA VAL A 486 1.86 7.51 -8.35
C VAL A 486 1.86 6.61 -7.11
N THR A 487 3.05 6.22 -6.64
CA THR A 487 3.22 5.40 -5.44
C THR A 487 3.50 6.26 -4.20
N VAL A 488 3.37 5.67 -3.02
CA VAL A 488 3.76 6.31 -1.75
C VAL A 488 5.23 6.74 -1.79
N ASP A 489 6.11 5.88 -2.28
CA ASP A 489 7.55 6.15 -2.39
C ASP A 489 7.86 7.37 -3.27
N ASN A 490 7.10 7.57 -4.35
CA ASN A 490 7.26 8.74 -5.20
C ASN A 490 7.03 10.04 -4.44
N VAL A 491 5.99 10.10 -3.61
CA VAL A 491 5.67 11.28 -2.81
C VAL A 491 6.68 11.47 -1.70
N THR A 492 7.08 10.41 -0.99
CA THR A 492 8.13 10.46 0.05
C THR A 492 9.42 11.06 -0.50
N ILE A 493 9.91 10.54 -1.62
CA ILE A 493 11.12 11.05 -2.29
C ILE A 493 10.94 12.51 -2.71
N GLY A 494 9.73 12.90 -3.13
CA GLY A 494 9.38 14.29 -3.46
C GLY A 494 9.46 15.23 -2.25
N ILE A 495 8.88 14.85 -1.11
CA ILE A 495 8.93 15.62 0.14
C ILE A 495 10.37 15.76 0.62
N ASP A 496 11.14 14.67 0.65
CA ASP A 496 12.55 14.70 1.05
C ASP A 496 13.39 15.61 0.13
N SER A 497 13.04 15.63 -1.16
CA SER A 497 13.70 16.51 -2.12
C SER A 497 13.31 17.97 -1.94
N PHE A 498 12.06 18.25 -1.60
CA PHE A 498 11.62 19.61 -1.26
C PHE A 498 12.37 20.13 -0.04
N ASP A 499 12.44 19.33 1.04
CA ASP A 499 13.13 19.69 2.28
C ASP A 499 14.61 19.97 2.02
N TRP A 500 15.25 19.11 1.22
CA TRP A 500 16.63 19.34 0.80
C TRP A 500 16.80 20.66 0.03
N ILE A 501 15.92 20.97 -0.93
CA ILE A 501 15.98 22.22 -1.70
C ILE A 501 15.81 23.42 -0.77
N LYS A 502 14.83 23.38 0.15
CA LYS A 502 14.58 24.44 1.12
C LYS A 502 15.84 24.77 1.94
N ASP A 503 16.55 23.75 2.40
CA ASP A 503 17.72 23.95 3.27
C ASP A 503 18.99 24.36 2.50
N ASN A 504 19.06 24.09 1.18
CA ASN A 504 20.28 24.21 0.39
C ASN A 504 20.22 25.23 -0.76
N PHE A 505 19.04 25.77 -1.10
CA PHE A 505 18.88 26.81 -2.12
C PHE A 505 19.19 28.20 -1.55
N LYS A 506 20.47 28.44 -1.29
CA LYS A 506 21.02 29.68 -0.72
C LYS A 506 22.40 29.99 -1.28
N LEU A 507 22.89 31.19 -1.01
CA LEU A 507 24.27 31.60 -1.32
C LEU A 507 25.28 30.79 -0.51
N ARG A 508 26.50 30.64 -1.04
CA ARG A 508 27.61 30.06 -0.30
C ARG A 508 28.04 31.03 0.81
N GLU A 509 28.09 30.53 2.04
CA GLU A 509 28.57 31.27 3.22
C GLU A 509 30.06 31.61 3.13
#